data_AF-A0A7J2LY43-F1
#
_entry.id   AF-A0A7J2LY43-F1
#
_cell.length_a   1.000
_cell.length_b   1.000
_cell.length_c   1.000
_cell.angle_alpha   90.00
_cell.angle_beta   90.00
_cell.angle_gamma   90.00
#
_symmetry.space_group_name_H-M   'P 1'
#
loop_
_entity.id
_entity.type
_entity.pdbx_description
1 polymer ?
#
loop_
_entity_poly.entity_id
_entity_poly.type
_entity_poly.pdbx_seq_one_letter_code
_entity_poly.pdbx_strand_id
1 'polypeptide(L)'
;MPGLADIIMEIFRKVLELLGRTTMFSIGAIAFAITTFFFFLELFGFTIEGGKIVRNRYRWDSTDLALMAMGAALYGGALTATAGIPVIPGYTWFRPGNALVPVLGLFFGLPGCFGAALGNLIADAFGGYLGLGSTAGFLANFMSAYMIYKLVKDPSLSSAKALVDYYLWGVIINGLVVAFTISFFLDLLELLPPEVIWTLFFGNVFFNNLIAQGILGPLVVKPLWGRIKASGLYWKDRLAE
;
A
#
# COMPACT_ATOMS: atom_id res chain seq x y z
N MET A 1 -11.09 3.67 30.84
CA MET A 1 -11.64 3.15 29.57
C MET A 1 -10.45 2.68 28.75
N PRO A 2 -10.48 1.47 28.16
CA PRO A 2 -9.39 1.01 27.30
C PRO A 2 -9.18 1.97 26.13
N GLY A 3 -7.93 2.28 25.80
CA GLY A 3 -7.57 3.12 24.66
C GLY A 3 -7.77 2.37 23.34
N LEU A 4 -7.72 3.09 22.21
CA LEU A 4 -7.83 2.48 20.88
C LEU A 4 -6.77 1.38 20.66
N ALA A 5 -5.54 1.62 21.12
CA ALA A 5 -4.47 0.62 21.06
C ALA A 5 -4.79 -0.66 21.83
N ASP A 6 -5.41 -0.55 23.02
CA ASP A 6 -5.80 -1.72 23.82
C ASP A 6 -6.87 -2.56 23.11
N ILE A 7 -7.81 -1.89 22.44
CA ILE A 7 -8.86 -2.55 21.64
C ILE A 7 -8.25 -3.28 20.45
N ILE A 8 -7.33 -2.63 19.71
CA ILE A 8 -6.63 -3.25 18.57
C ILE A 8 -5.85 -4.48 19.05
N MET A 9 -5.10 -4.34 20.14
CA MET A 9 -4.33 -5.43 20.74
C MET A 9 -5.21 -6.62 21.12
N GLU A 10 -6.33 -6.37 21.78
CA GLU A 10 -7.24 -7.43 22.21
C GLU A 10 -7.86 -8.18 21.02
N ILE A 11 -8.26 -7.46 19.98
CA ILE A 11 -8.81 -8.07 18.76
C ILE A 11 -7.77 -8.96 18.09
N PHE A 12 -6.56 -8.45 17.84
CA PHE A 12 -5.55 -9.21 17.12
C PHE A 12 -4.87 -10.28 17.97
N ARG A 13 -4.84 -10.14 19.30
CA ARG A 13 -4.44 -11.21 20.21
C ARG A 13 -5.36 -12.41 20.05
N LYS A 14 -6.68 -12.21 20.03
CA LYS A 14 -7.64 -13.30 19.78
C LYS A 14 -7.44 -13.95 18.40
N VAL A 15 -7.14 -13.15 17.38
CA VAL A 15 -6.81 -13.68 16.05
C VAL A 15 -5.54 -14.52 16.09
N LEU A 16 -4.50 -14.04 16.78
CA LEU A 16 -3.24 -14.76 16.94
C LEU A 16 -3.42 -16.05 17.74
N GLU A 17 -4.22 -16.04 18.81
CA GLU A 17 -4.58 -17.23 19.60
C GLU A 17 -5.34 -18.25 18.76
N LEU A 18 -6.22 -17.79 17.86
CA LEU A 18 -7.06 -18.64 17.02
C LEU A 18 -6.30 -19.23 15.82
N LEU A 19 -5.50 -18.42 15.13
CA LEU A 19 -4.75 -18.86 13.94
C LEU A 19 -3.40 -19.48 14.30
N GLY A 20 -2.78 -19.03 15.38
CA GLY A 20 -1.42 -19.37 15.76
C GLY A 20 -0.37 -18.62 14.93
N ARG A 21 0.77 -18.31 15.55
CA ARG A 21 1.92 -17.64 14.90
C ARG A 21 2.34 -18.35 13.61
N THR A 22 2.45 -19.66 13.61
CA THR A 22 2.91 -20.45 12.45
C THR A 22 2.03 -20.24 11.22
N THR A 23 0.72 -20.19 11.42
CA THR A 23 -0.24 -19.95 10.33
C THR A 23 -0.12 -18.52 9.81
N MET A 24 -0.08 -17.53 10.72
CA MET A 24 0.08 -16.13 10.33
C MET A 24 1.39 -15.88 9.59
N PHE A 25 2.49 -16.48 10.07
CA PHE A 25 3.80 -16.45 9.42
C PHE A 25 3.74 -17.07 8.03
N SER A 26 3.10 -18.22 7.86
CA SER A 26 2.96 -18.89 6.56
C SER A 26 2.14 -18.08 5.57
N ILE A 27 1.02 -17.48 6.01
CA ILE A 27 0.22 -16.57 5.18
C ILE A 27 1.05 -15.36 4.76
N GLY A 28 1.79 -14.78 5.70
CA GLY A 28 2.65 -13.64 5.42
C GLY A 28 3.81 -13.98 4.47
N ALA A 29 4.38 -15.18 4.57
CA ALA A 29 5.39 -15.67 3.63
C ALA A 29 4.85 -15.74 2.19
N ILE A 30 3.63 -16.26 2.03
CA ILE A 30 2.93 -16.32 0.75
C ILE A 30 2.65 -14.89 0.22
N ALA A 31 2.14 -14.00 1.06
CA ALA A 31 1.88 -12.61 0.69
C ALA A 31 3.15 -11.88 0.25
N PHE A 32 4.25 -12.08 0.97
CA PHE A 32 5.56 -11.51 0.63
C PHE A 32 6.11 -12.06 -0.69
N ALA A 33 6.01 -13.37 -0.92
CA ALA A 33 6.44 -14.01 -2.16
C ALA A 33 5.63 -13.50 -3.36
N ILE A 34 4.29 -13.41 -3.23
CA ILE A 34 3.41 -12.87 -4.27
C ILE A 34 3.75 -11.41 -4.57
N THR A 35 3.91 -10.60 -3.52
CA THR A 35 4.28 -9.19 -3.65
C THR A 35 5.60 -9.02 -4.40
N THR A 36 6.62 -9.79 -4.00
CA THR A 36 7.95 -9.77 -4.62
C THR A 36 7.89 -10.21 -6.08
N PHE A 37 7.12 -11.27 -6.37
CA PHE A 37 6.91 -11.74 -7.74
C PHE A 37 6.33 -10.66 -8.64
N PHE A 38 5.23 -10.00 -8.23
CA PHE A 38 4.60 -8.94 -9.03
C PHE A 38 5.49 -7.71 -9.18
N PHE A 39 6.23 -7.35 -8.14
CA PHE A 39 7.21 -6.27 -8.20
C PHE A 39 8.25 -6.53 -9.30
N PHE A 40 8.92 -7.69 -9.27
CA PHE A 40 9.92 -8.01 -10.27
C PHE A 40 9.33 -8.23 -11.66
N LEU A 41 8.12 -8.81 -11.76
CA LEU A 41 7.43 -8.96 -13.02
C LEU A 41 7.29 -7.61 -13.75
N GLU A 42 6.74 -6.60 -13.06
CA GLU A 42 6.55 -5.26 -13.63
C GLU A 42 7.86 -4.50 -13.80
N LEU A 43 8.83 -4.67 -12.88
CA LEU A 43 10.16 -4.07 -13.01
C LEU A 43 10.89 -4.55 -14.27
N PHE A 44 10.73 -5.83 -14.64
CA PHE A 44 11.34 -6.40 -15.85
C PHE A 44 10.51 -6.15 -17.12
N GLY A 45 9.49 -5.29 -17.07
CA GLY A 45 8.70 -4.93 -18.25
C GLY A 45 7.60 -5.93 -18.58
N PHE A 46 7.17 -6.77 -17.64
CA PHE A 46 6.10 -7.75 -17.83
C PHE A 46 4.91 -7.45 -16.91
N THR A 47 3.72 -7.83 -17.35
CA THR A 47 2.47 -7.65 -16.62
C THR A 47 1.58 -8.87 -16.79
N ILE A 48 0.62 -9.07 -15.89
CA ILE A 48 -0.47 -10.03 -16.11
C ILE A 48 -1.68 -9.31 -16.72
N GLU A 49 -2.10 -9.77 -17.90
CA GLU A 49 -3.37 -9.39 -18.53
C GLU A 49 -4.11 -10.65 -18.98
N GLY A 50 -5.38 -10.79 -18.61
CA GLY A 50 -6.20 -11.95 -19.00
C GLY A 50 -5.66 -13.30 -18.52
N GLY A 51 -4.91 -13.33 -17.41
CA GLY A 51 -4.30 -14.55 -16.87
C GLY A 51 -3.01 -14.99 -17.58
N LYS A 52 -2.49 -14.19 -18.52
CA LYS A 52 -1.23 -14.44 -19.22
C LYS A 52 -0.20 -13.39 -18.86
N ILE A 53 1.07 -13.80 -18.81
CA ILE A 53 2.19 -12.87 -18.70
C ILE A 53 2.43 -12.28 -20.09
N VAL A 54 2.32 -10.96 -20.20
CA VAL A 54 2.54 -10.18 -21.43
C VAL A 54 3.54 -9.07 -21.16
N ARG A 55 4.11 -8.47 -22.21
CA ARG A 55 4.93 -7.27 -22.02
C ARG A 55 4.05 -6.10 -21.58
N ASN A 56 4.55 -5.31 -20.65
CA ASN A 56 3.87 -4.09 -20.28
C ASN A 56 3.95 -3.07 -21.42
N ARG A 57 2.95 -2.19 -21.48
CA ARG A 57 2.80 -1.18 -22.55
C ARG A 57 3.23 0.22 -22.10
N TYR A 58 3.93 0.31 -20.98
CA TYR A 58 4.45 1.59 -20.49
C TYR A 58 5.64 2.00 -21.34
N ARG A 59 5.63 3.28 -21.77
CA ARG A 59 6.72 3.86 -22.57
C ARG A 59 7.91 4.27 -21.69
N TRP A 60 7.66 4.54 -20.41
CA TRP A 60 8.64 5.13 -19.49
C TRP A 60 9.19 6.45 -20.02
N ASP A 61 8.28 7.30 -20.50
CA ASP A 61 8.61 8.62 -21.00
C ASP A 61 8.85 9.62 -19.86
N SER A 62 9.19 10.86 -20.22
CA SER A 62 9.43 11.94 -19.25
C SER A 62 8.22 12.20 -18.34
N THR A 63 6.99 11.94 -18.80
CA THR A 63 5.78 12.09 -17.99
C THR A 63 5.67 10.97 -16.96
N ASP A 64 5.94 9.72 -17.35
CA ASP A 64 5.99 8.58 -16.41
C ASP A 64 7.03 8.81 -15.30
N LEU A 65 8.23 9.23 -15.68
CA LEU A 65 9.32 9.56 -14.76
C LEU A 65 8.93 10.70 -13.80
N ALA A 66 8.31 11.76 -14.34
CA ALA A 66 7.83 12.88 -13.54
C ALA A 66 6.72 12.46 -12.56
N LEU A 67 5.74 11.67 -12.99
CA LEU A 67 4.67 11.17 -12.13
C LEU A 67 5.20 10.27 -11.02
N MET A 68 6.19 9.42 -11.31
CA MET A 68 6.86 8.61 -10.30
C MET A 68 7.58 9.48 -9.27
N ALA A 69 8.39 10.44 -9.70
CA ALA A 69 9.15 11.32 -8.81
C ALA A 69 8.24 12.24 -7.97
N MET A 70 7.24 12.86 -8.60
CA MET A 70 6.26 13.69 -7.92
C MET A 70 5.38 12.86 -6.98
N GLY A 71 4.99 11.65 -7.39
CA GLY A 71 4.25 10.72 -6.54
C GLY A 71 5.04 10.34 -5.29
N ALA A 72 6.33 10.04 -5.44
CA ALA A 72 7.23 9.76 -4.31
C ALA A 72 7.37 10.97 -3.38
N ALA A 73 7.60 12.17 -3.93
CA ALA A 73 7.72 13.40 -3.14
C ALA A 73 6.42 13.74 -2.41
N LEU A 74 5.28 13.64 -3.08
CA LEU A 74 3.96 13.95 -2.51
C LEU A 74 3.60 12.94 -1.42
N TYR A 75 3.75 11.64 -1.70
CA TYR A 75 3.42 10.60 -0.72
C TYR A 75 4.37 10.60 0.47
N GLY A 76 5.68 10.65 0.22
CA GLY A 76 6.69 10.73 1.26
C GLY A 76 6.52 11.98 2.11
N GLY A 77 6.37 13.14 1.47
CA GLY A 77 6.13 14.42 2.14
C GLY A 77 4.84 14.42 2.98
N ALA A 78 3.74 13.86 2.47
CA ALA A 78 2.49 13.76 3.22
C ALA A 78 2.62 12.85 4.44
N LEU A 79 3.31 11.71 4.31
CA LEU A 79 3.58 10.82 5.44
C LEU A 79 4.47 11.47 6.49
N THR A 80 5.51 12.19 6.08
CA THR A 80 6.39 12.92 7.00
C THR A 80 5.66 14.08 7.67
N ALA A 81 4.87 14.87 6.92
CA ALA A 81 4.14 16.02 7.47
C ALA A 81 3.01 15.61 8.42
N THR A 82 2.46 14.40 8.25
CA THR A 82 1.43 13.84 9.14
C THR A 82 2.00 12.88 10.17
N ALA A 83 3.33 12.72 10.22
CA ALA A 83 3.99 11.97 11.28
C ALA A 83 3.85 12.74 12.61
N GLY A 84 3.65 12.03 13.71
CA GLY A 84 3.53 12.67 15.02
C GLY A 84 3.00 11.77 16.12
N ILE A 85 2.29 10.68 15.76
CA ILE A 85 1.77 9.71 16.72
C ILE A 85 2.44 8.35 16.48
N PRO A 86 3.60 8.08 17.09
CA PRO A 86 4.24 6.77 17.04
C PRO A 86 3.35 5.74 17.74
N VAL A 87 3.24 4.56 17.14
CA VAL A 87 2.53 3.41 17.73
C VAL A 87 3.54 2.41 18.28
N ILE A 88 4.57 2.10 17.48
CA ILE A 88 5.77 1.39 17.94
C ILE A 88 6.97 2.26 17.58
N PRO A 89 7.64 2.89 18.57
CA PRO A 89 8.80 3.72 18.31
C PRO A 89 9.85 2.99 17.46
N GLY A 90 10.34 3.64 16.40
CA GLY A 90 11.31 3.06 15.47
C GLY A 90 10.76 2.10 14.43
N TYR A 91 9.49 1.68 14.49
CA TYR A 91 8.91 0.73 13.52
C TYR A 91 7.64 1.20 12.83
N THR A 92 6.69 1.83 13.54
CA THR A 92 5.43 2.25 12.93
C THR A 92 4.73 3.37 13.68
N TRP A 93 3.95 4.16 12.95
CA TRP A 93 3.20 5.30 13.44
C TRP A 93 1.83 5.34 12.75
N PHE A 94 0.98 6.27 13.17
CA PHE A 94 -0.28 6.53 12.47
C PHE A 94 -0.01 7.26 11.14
N ARG A 95 -0.54 6.74 10.02
CA ARG A 95 -0.17 7.19 8.66
C ARG A 95 -1.35 7.75 7.85
N PRO A 96 -1.84 8.96 8.15
CA PRO A 96 -2.89 9.61 7.34
C PRO A 96 -2.52 9.75 5.86
N GLY A 97 -1.23 9.95 5.56
CA GLY A 97 -0.71 10.05 4.19
C GLY A 97 -0.99 8.82 3.31
N ASN A 98 -1.29 7.65 3.89
CA ASN A 98 -1.70 6.44 3.13
C ASN A 98 -2.93 6.68 2.24
N ALA A 99 -3.71 7.74 2.50
CA ALA A 99 -4.81 8.19 1.64
C ALA A 99 -4.40 8.50 0.19
N LEU A 100 -3.12 8.79 -0.05
CA LEU A 100 -2.59 9.06 -1.38
C LEU A 100 -2.26 7.81 -2.18
N VAL A 101 -2.09 6.66 -1.54
CA VAL A 101 -1.79 5.39 -2.24
C VAL A 101 -2.88 5.04 -3.27
N PRO A 102 -4.19 5.15 -2.94
CA PRO A 102 -5.26 5.07 -3.93
C PRO A 102 -5.10 6.01 -5.12
N VAL A 103 -4.75 7.27 -4.88
CA VAL A 103 -4.57 8.28 -5.93
C VAL A 103 -3.45 7.85 -6.88
N LEU A 104 -2.31 7.46 -6.33
CA LEU A 104 -1.13 7.06 -7.11
C LEU A 104 -1.42 5.81 -7.96
N GLY A 105 -1.96 4.75 -7.36
CA GLY A 105 -2.26 3.51 -8.09
C GLY A 105 -3.37 3.68 -9.12
N LEU A 106 -4.48 4.32 -8.72
CA LEU A 106 -5.68 4.42 -9.57
C LEU A 106 -5.46 5.34 -10.76
N PHE A 107 -4.76 6.47 -10.58
CA PHE A 107 -4.60 7.48 -11.62
C PHE A 107 -3.32 7.34 -12.43
N PHE A 108 -2.20 7.00 -11.79
CA PHE A 108 -0.89 7.00 -12.44
C PHE A 108 -0.36 5.60 -12.73
N GLY A 109 -1.08 4.54 -12.31
CA GLY A 109 -0.74 3.16 -12.65
C GLY A 109 0.65 2.78 -12.13
N LEU A 110 1.47 2.16 -12.99
CA LEU A 110 2.77 1.64 -12.59
C LEU A 110 3.76 2.73 -12.11
N PRO A 111 3.91 3.89 -12.79
CA PRO A 111 4.64 5.04 -12.23
C PRO A 111 4.20 5.43 -10.82
N GLY A 112 2.88 5.43 -10.57
CA GLY A 112 2.32 5.68 -9.24
C GLY A 112 2.66 4.59 -8.22
N CYS A 113 2.75 3.33 -8.63
CA CYS A 113 3.13 2.22 -7.76
C CYS A 113 4.59 2.36 -7.28
N PHE A 114 5.51 2.66 -8.20
CA PHE A 114 6.89 2.97 -7.83
C PHE A 114 7.00 4.25 -7.01
N GLY A 115 6.18 5.27 -7.34
CA GLY A 115 6.06 6.49 -6.53
C GLY A 115 5.66 6.19 -5.08
N ALA A 116 4.67 5.32 -4.85
CA ALA A 116 4.26 4.91 -3.51
C ALA A 116 5.39 4.17 -2.76
N ALA A 117 6.09 3.27 -3.45
CA ALA A 117 7.20 2.50 -2.87
C ALA A 117 8.36 3.42 -2.44
N LEU A 118 8.81 4.30 -3.34
CA LEU A 118 9.88 5.26 -3.07
C LEU A 118 9.45 6.31 -2.04
N GLY A 119 8.21 6.79 -2.11
CA GLY A 119 7.66 7.73 -1.13
C GLY A 119 7.64 7.16 0.28
N ASN A 120 7.38 5.84 0.44
CA ASN A 120 7.52 5.20 1.74
C ASN A 120 8.96 5.28 2.28
N LEU A 121 9.96 5.00 1.46
CA LEU A 121 11.37 5.09 1.88
C LEU A 121 11.76 6.53 2.28
N ILE A 122 11.28 7.52 1.53
CA ILE A 122 11.47 8.93 1.88
C ILE A 122 10.83 9.20 3.25
N ALA A 123 9.59 8.78 3.46
CA ALA A 123 8.90 8.97 4.73
C ALA A 123 9.64 8.32 5.91
N ASP A 124 10.11 7.09 5.73
CA ASP A 124 10.87 6.35 6.75
C ASP A 124 12.20 7.06 7.06
N ALA A 125 12.89 7.59 6.04
CA ALA A 125 14.14 8.32 6.21
C ALA A 125 13.95 9.62 7.00
N PHE A 126 12.97 10.44 6.63
CA PHE A 126 12.71 11.72 7.32
C PHE A 126 12.01 11.54 8.67
N GLY A 127 11.27 10.45 8.85
CA GLY A 127 10.62 10.11 10.12
C GLY A 127 11.53 9.43 11.14
N GLY A 128 12.75 9.04 10.75
CA GLY A 128 13.67 8.31 11.64
C GLY A 128 13.32 6.83 11.84
N TYR A 129 12.58 6.24 10.89
CA TYR A 129 12.13 4.84 10.90
C TYR A 129 12.86 3.97 9.87
N LEU A 130 13.79 4.54 9.11
CA LEU A 130 14.53 3.82 8.08
C LEU A 130 15.37 2.69 8.69
N GLY A 131 15.08 1.45 8.30
CA GLY A 131 15.80 0.28 8.75
C GLY A 131 15.57 -0.92 7.84
N LEU A 132 15.99 -2.11 8.26
CA LEU A 132 15.80 -3.34 7.45
C LEU A 132 14.32 -3.57 7.11
N GLY A 133 13.41 -3.28 8.06
CA GLY A 133 11.96 -3.35 7.85
C GLY A 133 11.42 -2.46 6.72
N SER A 134 12.11 -1.36 6.39
CA SER A 134 11.71 -0.47 5.28
C SER A 134 11.79 -1.15 3.92
N THR A 135 12.53 -2.26 3.79
CA THR A 135 12.55 -3.09 2.57
C THR A 135 11.17 -3.71 2.30
N ALA A 136 10.56 -4.29 3.33
CA ALA A 136 9.19 -4.79 3.22
C ALA A 136 8.18 -3.65 3.12
N GLY A 137 8.44 -2.52 3.79
CA GLY A 137 7.64 -1.30 3.61
C GLY A 137 7.61 -0.84 2.15
N PHE A 138 8.75 -0.78 1.48
CA PHE A 138 8.87 -0.43 0.06
C PHE A 138 8.03 -1.38 -0.83
N LEU A 139 8.24 -2.69 -0.67
CA LEU A 139 7.53 -3.71 -1.45
C LEU A 139 6.02 -3.71 -1.20
N ALA A 140 5.61 -3.56 0.07
CA ALA A 140 4.20 -3.56 0.44
C ALA A 140 3.48 -2.29 -0.05
N ASN A 141 4.15 -1.13 -0.06
CA ASN A 141 3.56 0.10 -0.62
C ASN A 141 3.45 0.04 -2.15
N PHE A 142 4.43 -0.55 -2.84
CA PHE A 142 4.30 -0.90 -4.25
C PHE A 142 3.05 -1.77 -4.46
N MET A 143 2.92 -2.87 -3.72
CA MET A 143 1.81 -3.81 -3.86
C MET A 143 0.46 -3.15 -3.53
N SER A 144 0.43 -2.28 -2.52
CA SER A 144 -0.76 -1.53 -2.13
C SER A 144 -1.29 -0.69 -3.29
N ALA A 145 -0.43 0.10 -3.93
CA ALA A 145 -0.80 0.86 -5.13
C ALA A 145 -1.11 -0.06 -6.32
N TYR A 146 -0.35 -1.14 -6.50
CA TYR A 146 -0.48 -2.07 -7.62
C TYR A 146 -1.82 -2.82 -7.61
N MET A 147 -2.29 -3.26 -6.46
CA MET A 147 -3.61 -3.88 -6.31
C MET A 147 -4.72 -2.93 -6.72
N ILE A 148 -4.62 -1.65 -6.31
CA ILE A 148 -5.60 -0.63 -6.70
C ILE A 148 -5.56 -0.40 -8.20
N TYR A 149 -4.36 -0.24 -8.76
CA TYR A 149 -4.10 -0.10 -10.19
C TYR A 149 -4.71 -1.23 -11.04
N LYS A 150 -4.54 -2.49 -10.63
CA LYS A 150 -5.01 -3.67 -11.40
C LYS A 150 -6.46 -4.05 -11.15
N LEU A 151 -6.92 -3.96 -9.91
CA LEU A 151 -8.18 -4.58 -9.48
C LEU A 151 -9.34 -3.58 -9.44
N VAL A 152 -9.06 -2.29 -9.23
CA VAL A 152 -10.10 -1.25 -9.23
C VAL A 152 -10.24 -0.67 -10.65
N LYS A 153 -11.27 -1.13 -11.37
CA LYS A 153 -11.42 -0.86 -12.81
C LYS A 153 -11.95 0.54 -13.13
N ASP A 154 -12.82 1.07 -12.26
CA ASP A 154 -13.51 2.35 -12.43
C ASP A 154 -12.98 3.39 -11.43
N PRO A 155 -12.17 4.35 -11.89
CA PRO A 155 -11.55 5.35 -11.03
C PRO A 155 -12.51 6.46 -10.55
N SER A 156 -13.72 6.54 -11.11
CA SER A 156 -14.69 7.59 -10.77
C SER A 156 -15.34 7.40 -9.40
N LEU A 157 -15.34 6.16 -8.88
CA LEU A 157 -16.04 5.74 -7.65
C LEU A 157 -17.50 6.21 -7.61
N SER A 158 -18.14 6.33 -8.77
CA SER A 158 -19.47 6.89 -8.95
C SER A 158 -20.59 5.84 -8.92
N SER A 159 -20.26 4.59 -9.27
CA SER A 159 -21.19 3.47 -9.25
C SER A 159 -21.03 2.60 -7.99
N ALA A 160 -22.10 1.92 -7.58
CA ALA A 160 -22.07 0.95 -6.48
C ALA A 160 -21.01 -0.14 -6.72
N LYS A 161 -20.90 -0.62 -7.96
CA LYS A 161 -19.88 -1.60 -8.35
C LYS A 161 -18.46 -1.05 -8.18
N ALA A 162 -18.20 0.19 -8.59
CA ALA A 162 -16.88 0.82 -8.42
C ALA A 162 -16.52 0.98 -6.94
N LEU A 163 -17.48 1.36 -6.10
CA LEU A 163 -17.27 1.43 -4.65
C LEU A 163 -16.99 0.06 -4.04
N VAL A 164 -17.74 -0.97 -4.42
CA VAL A 164 -17.51 -2.34 -3.94
C VAL A 164 -16.11 -2.83 -4.36
N ASP A 165 -15.75 -2.67 -5.63
CA ASP A 165 -14.43 -3.05 -6.13
C ASP A 165 -13.32 -2.31 -5.36
N TYR A 166 -13.50 -1.01 -5.10
CA TYR A 166 -12.57 -0.19 -4.32
C TYR A 166 -12.42 -0.65 -2.88
N TYR A 167 -13.52 -0.83 -2.14
CA TYR A 167 -13.44 -1.23 -0.74
C TYR A 167 -12.95 -2.66 -0.57
N LEU A 168 -13.37 -3.58 -1.43
CA LEU A 168 -12.92 -4.97 -1.37
C LEU A 168 -11.43 -5.07 -1.69
N TRP A 169 -11.02 -4.62 -2.87
CA TRP A 169 -9.66 -4.84 -3.38
C TRP A 169 -8.66 -3.77 -2.96
N GLY A 170 -9.10 -2.52 -2.89
CA GLY A 170 -8.26 -1.38 -2.58
C GLY A 170 -8.15 -1.05 -1.10
N VAL A 171 -9.01 -1.62 -0.25
CA VAL A 171 -9.00 -1.31 1.20
C VAL A 171 -8.84 -2.58 2.04
N ILE A 172 -9.78 -3.52 1.96
CA ILE A 172 -9.81 -4.69 2.87
C ILE A 172 -8.71 -5.69 2.52
N ILE A 173 -8.75 -6.26 1.30
CA ILE A 173 -7.75 -7.24 0.87
C ILE A 173 -6.38 -6.58 0.77
N ASN A 174 -6.33 -5.32 0.32
CA ASN A 174 -5.12 -4.51 0.29
C ASN A 174 -4.45 -4.41 1.67
N GLY A 175 -5.23 -3.97 2.68
CA GLY A 175 -4.75 -3.81 4.05
C GLY A 175 -4.21 -5.12 4.62
N LEU A 176 -4.88 -6.25 4.35
CA LEU A 176 -4.41 -7.56 4.78
C LEU A 176 -3.08 -7.93 4.11
N VAL A 177 -2.98 -7.81 2.78
CA VAL A 177 -1.76 -8.15 2.05
C VAL A 177 -0.57 -7.31 2.54
N VAL A 178 -0.78 -6.00 2.75
CA VAL A 178 0.24 -5.09 3.25
C VAL A 178 0.66 -5.46 4.68
N ALA A 179 -0.30 -5.67 5.58
CA ALA A 179 -0.03 -6.04 6.97
C ALA A 179 0.71 -7.39 7.07
N PHE A 180 0.25 -8.40 6.35
CA PHE A 180 0.90 -9.72 6.30
C PHE A 180 2.31 -9.66 5.73
N THR A 181 2.51 -8.94 4.61
CA THR A 181 3.81 -8.80 3.96
C THR A 181 4.85 -8.18 4.90
N ILE A 182 4.50 -7.08 5.57
CA ILE A 182 5.45 -6.39 6.44
C ILE A 182 5.66 -7.16 7.75
N SER A 183 4.59 -7.64 8.39
CA SER A 183 4.70 -8.41 9.64
C SER A 183 5.52 -9.69 9.46
N PHE A 184 5.34 -10.42 8.35
CA PHE A 184 6.16 -11.58 8.04
C PHE A 184 7.65 -11.23 7.97
N PHE A 185 8.00 -10.15 7.25
CA PHE A 185 9.39 -9.78 7.09
C PHE A 185 10.04 -9.34 8.40
N LEU A 186 9.29 -8.65 9.27
CA LEU A 186 9.75 -8.31 10.61
C LEU A 186 9.97 -9.54 11.48
N ASP A 187 9.07 -10.54 11.42
CA ASP A 187 9.20 -11.79 12.19
C ASP A 187 10.34 -12.67 11.65
N LEU A 188 10.49 -12.74 10.32
CA LEU A 188 11.58 -13.46 9.65
C LEU A 188 12.96 -12.96 10.08
N LEU A 189 13.10 -11.65 10.26
CA LEU A 189 14.33 -11.00 10.69
C LEU A 189 14.43 -10.81 12.21
N GLU A 190 13.45 -11.31 12.97
CA GLU A 190 13.37 -11.23 14.42
C GLU A 190 13.56 -9.79 14.97
N LEU A 191 13.06 -8.80 14.24
CA LEU A 191 13.31 -7.39 14.55
C LEU A 191 12.50 -6.87 15.75
N LEU A 192 11.45 -7.59 16.13
CA LEU A 192 10.58 -7.31 17.27
C LEU A 192 10.07 -8.64 17.87
N PRO A 193 9.60 -8.66 19.13
CA PRO A 193 8.93 -9.85 19.67
C PRO A 193 7.72 -10.25 18.80
N PRO A 194 7.55 -11.55 18.45
CA PRO A 194 6.50 -11.99 17.54
C PRO A 194 5.08 -11.57 17.98
N GLU A 195 4.80 -11.61 19.28
CA GLU A 195 3.53 -11.14 19.84
C GLU A 195 3.25 -9.69 19.44
N VAL A 196 4.24 -8.80 19.55
CA VAL A 196 4.11 -7.37 19.21
C VAL A 196 3.92 -7.19 17.69
N ILE A 197 4.60 -8.00 16.88
CA ILE A 197 4.49 -7.97 15.41
C ILE A 197 3.09 -8.35 14.95
N TRP A 198 2.57 -9.48 15.44
CA TRP A 198 1.33 -10.06 14.95
C TRP A 198 0.07 -9.49 15.61
N THR A 199 0.22 -8.74 16.71
CA THR A 199 -0.90 -8.03 17.34
C THR A 199 -0.85 -6.53 17.03
N LEU A 200 0.08 -5.80 17.63
CA LEU A 200 0.14 -4.34 17.56
C LEU A 200 0.53 -3.85 16.17
N PHE A 201 1.64 -4.35 15.63
CA PHE A 201 2.17 -3.87 14.35
C PHE A 201 1.22 -4.24 13.21
N PHE A 202 0.84 -5.52 13.11
CA PHE A 202 -0.11 -6.01 12.12
C PHE A 202 -1.41 -5.22 12.18
N GLY A 203 -1.97 -5.07 13.38
CA GLY A 203 -3.22 -4.34 13.57
C GLY A 203 -3.11 -2.87 13.19
N ASN A 204 -2.02 -2.20 13.59
CA ASN A 204 -1.78 -0.81 13.21
C ASN A 204 -1.69 -0.64 11.69
N VAL A 205 -0.95 -1.50 10.99
CA VAL A 205 -0.82 -1.43 9.52
C VAL A 205 -2.18 -1.66 8.85
N PHE A 206 -2.92 -2.68 9.29
CA PHE A 206 -4.25 -2.97 8.75
C PHE A 206 -5.22 -1.80 8.96
N PHE A 207 -5.29 -1.24 10.16
CA PHE A 207 -6.19 -0.12 10.48
C PHE A 207 -5.77 1.18 9.81
N ASN A 208 -4.47 1.46 9.69
CA ASN A 208 -3.99 2.62 8.92
C ASN A 208 -4.50 2.55 7.48
N ASN A 209 -4.41 1.38 6.84
CA ASN A 209 -4.93 1.22 5.48
C ASN A 209 -6.46 1.32 5.45
N LEU A 210 -7.17 0.68 6.38
CA LEU A 210 -8.63 0.72 6.44
C LEU A 210 -9.15 2.16 6.59
N ILE A 211 -8.55 2.95 7.47
CA ILE A 211 -8.98 4.32 7.77
C ILE A 211 -8.48 5.27 6.68
N ALA A 212 -7.18 5.32 6.41
CA ALA A 212 -6.62 6.28 5.47
C ALA A 212 -7.08 5.99 4.03
N GLN A 213 -7.01 4.74 3.57
CA GLN A 213 -7.45 4.41 2.22
C GLN A 213 -8.97 4.29 2.13
N GLY A 214 -9.66 3.75 3.14
CA GLY A 214 -11.12 3.56 3.09
C GLY A 214 -11.94 4.83 3.31
N ILE A 215 -11.48 5.76 4.15
CA ILE A 215 -12.21 6.99 4.45
C ILE A 215 -11.63 8.16 3.66
N LEU A 216 -10.33 8.43 3.82
CA LEU A 216 -9.71 9.60 3.17
C LEU A 216 -9.49 9.37 1.66
N GLY A 217 -9.21 8.14 1.24
CA GLY A 217 -8.98 7.80 -0.18
C GLY A 217 -10.11 8.26 -1.12
N PRO A 218 -11.39 7.87 -0.91
CA PRO A 218 -12.50 8.34 -1.74
C PRO A 218 -12.70 9.86 -1.71
N LEU A 219 -12.44 10.51 -0.57
CA LEU A 219 -12.53 11.96 -0.43
C LEU A 219 -11.48 12.70 -1.27
N VAL A 220 -10.34 12.07 -1.54
CA VAL A 220 -9.29 12.61 -2.41
C VAL A 220 -9.52 12.20 -3.87
N VAL A 221 -9.85 10.92 -4.13
CA VAL A 221 -10.01 10.37 -5.49
C VAL A 221 -11.17 11.03 -6.25
N LYS A 222 -12.38 11.09 -5.65
CA LYS A 222 -13.59 11.58 -6.35
C LYS A 222 -13.44 13.00 -6.93
N PRO A 223 -12.99 14.02 -6.16
CA PRO A 223 -12.88 15.39 -6.69
C PRO A 223 -11.70 15.59 -7.67
N LEU A 224 -10.71 14.69 -7.67
CA LEU A 224 -9.55 14.79 -8.56
C LEU A 224 -9.76 14.09 -9.90
N TRP A 225 -10.62 13.07 -9.96
CA TRP A 225 -10.79 12.23 -11.15
C TRP A 225 -11.01 13.06 -12.43
N GLY A 226 -11.96 14.00 -12.42
CA GLY A 226 -12.26 14.84 -13.58
C GLY A 226 -11.07 15.68 -14.04
N ARG A 227 -10.26 16.19 -13.11
CA ARG A 227 -9.07 17.02 -13.41
C ARG A 227 -7.94 16.18 -14.00
N ILE A 228 -7.69 15.00 -13.43
CA ILE A 228 -6.66 14.06 -13.90
C ILE A 228 -6.97 13.54 -15.30
N LYS A 229 -8.25 13.23 -15.56
CA LYS A 229 -8.68 12.81 -16.89
C LYS A 229 -8.54 13.94 -17.91
N ALA A 230 -8.94 15.16 -17.54
CA ALA A 230 -8.82 16.33 -18.42
C ALA A 230 -7.37 16.74 -18.71
N SER A 231 -6.43 16.50 -17.77
CA SER A 231 -5.01 16.79 -17.96
C SER A 231 -4.25 15.71 -18.75
N GLY A 232 -4.91 14.62 -19.15
CA GLY A 232 -4.28 13.52 -19.89
C GLY A 232 -3.29 12.70 -19.05
N LEU A 233 -3.29 12.85 -17.72
CA LEU A 233 -2.33 12.15 -16.84
C LEU A 233 -2.77 10.72 -16.50
N TYR A 234 -4.01 10.34 -16.81
CA TYR A 234 -4.53 9.01 -16.52
C TYR A 234 -3.77 7.93 -17.29
N TRP A 235 -3.24 6.95 -16.56
CA TRP A 235 -2.31 5.95 -17.11
C TRP A 235 -2.86 5.17 -18.31
N LYS A 236 -4.16 4.82 -18.32
CA LYS A 236 -4.74 4.04 -19.44
C LYS A 236 -4.70 4.79 -20.76
N ASP A 237 -4.74 6.11 -20.72
CA ASP A 237 -4.72 6.95 -21.93
C ASP A 237 -3.30 7.13 -22.49
N ARG A 238 -2.27 6.73 -21.72
CA ARG A 238 -0.86 6.94 -22.06
C ARG A 238 -0.11 5.66 -22.42
N LEU A 239 -0.76 4.50 -22.38
CA LEU A 239 -0.14 3.24 -22.79
C LEU A 239 0.19 3.25 -24.28
N ALA A 240 1.28 2.58 -24.65
CA ALA A 240 1.59 2.28 -26.05
C ALA A 240 0.51 1.36 -26.66
N GLU A 241 0.27 1.52 -27.95
CA GLU A 241 -0.61 0.64 -28.73
C GLU A 241 -0.01 -0.77 -28.87
#